data_AF-A0A9P7JMV4-F1
#
_entry.id   AF-A0A9P7JMV4-F1
#
_cell.length_a   1.000
_cell.length_b   1.000
_cell.length_c   1.000
_cell.angle_alpha   90.00
_cell.angle_beta   90.00
_cell.angle_gamma   90.00
#
_symmetry.space_group_name_H-M   'P 1'
#
loop_
_entity.id
_entity.type
_entity.pdbx_description
1 polymer ?
#
loop_
_entity_poly.entity_id
_entity_poly.type
_entity_poly.pdbx_seq_one_letter_code
_entity_poly.pdbx_strand_id
1 'polypeptide(L)'
;MLDSPLDSDSNLDNSDNTLSWSDSGHDSDDDAPQPVAPPSTNLSTKHLQAYIKQLQLEKGKLEEHNTALNATNGTLAAQQLKRCRRSPNQTSPAAALPASSTVSLHSSAPPSSTTSSCSSAPPSSAPLTTASIIMSETIIDKLILGLAKKYALTMEMFLPDKVIFQTDCPDPLVDITSPQHYAKKLTEKAALVTELYASIDQELHPQMRTNSFFNLFATGMQQAQSSFFNGLCTVSGSIFNMSPEYFVARYDRASIQQITDMIGWEAGKGKTFDVFKAPVLYPDNIVNEKKIFRNWLIITKDNYSYLSLKGYQGFSVRQDVI
;
A
#
# COMPACT_ATOMS: atom_id res chain seq x y z
N MET A 1 18.92 -68.81 18.99
CA MET A 1 19.82 -69.15 17.88
C MET A 1 20.05 -67.87 17.10
N LEU A 2 21.31 -67.40 17.14
CA LEU A 2 21.92 -66.25 16.45
C LEU A 2 21.47 -64.86 17.00
N ASP A 3 22.20 -64.14 17.86
CA ASP A 3 23.61 -63.62 17.83
C ASP A 3 23.89 -62.88 16.51
N SER A 4 24.28 -61.60 16.40
CA SER A 4 24.86 -60.59 17.32
C SER A 4 24.70 -59.17 16.69
N PRO A 5 24.97 -58.08 17.44
CA PRO A 5 24.89 -56.69 16.99
C PRO A 5 26.23 -56.20 16.38
N LEU A 6 26.18 -55.16 15.54
CA LEU A 6 27.36 -54.41 15.11
C LEU A 6 27.36 -53.01 15.72
N ASP A 7 28.21 -52.86 16.72
CA ASP A 7 28.74 -51.58 17.18
C ASP A 7 29.60 -50.96 16.08
N SER A 8 29.53 -49.64 15.94
CA SER A 8 30.52 -48.87 15.19
C SER A 8 30.80 -47.59 15.95
N ASP A 9 31.76 -47.71 16.86
CA ASP A 9 32.52 -46.62 17.43
C ASP A 9 33.33 -45.93 16.33
N SER A 10 33.13 -44.63 16.18
CA SER A 10 34.13 -43.75 15.56
C SER A 10 34.32 -42.52 16.44
N ASN A 11 35.23 -42.67 17.40
CA ASN A 11 36.06 -41.60 17.95
C ASN A 11 36.83 -40.95 16.81
N LEU A 12 36.81 -39.61 16.71
CA LEU A 12 37.89 -38.83 16.09
C LEU A 12 37.84 -37.37 16.56
N ASP A 13 38.86 -37.04 17.35
CA ASP A 13 39.59 -35.78 17.47
C ASP A 13 38.86 -34.48 17.84
N ASN A 14 38.92 -34.27 19.15
CA ASN A 14 39.05 -33.00 19.84
C ASN A 14 40.30 -32.25 19.32
N SER A 15 40.11 -31.13 18.62
CA SER A 15 41.18 -30.16 18.36
C SER A 15 40.80 -28.82 18.99
N ASP A 16 41.49 -28.53 20.09
CA ASP A 16 41.60 -27.21 20.71
C ASP A 16 42.08 -26.20 19.67
N ASN A 17 41.22 -25.24 19.32
CA ASN A 17 41.62 -24.08 18.55
C ASN A 17 41.64 -22.86 19.47
N THR A 18 42.78 -22.65 20.11
CA THR A 18 43.12 -21.43 20.85
C THR A 18 43.20 -20.24 19.90
N LEU A 19 42.12 -19.46 19.83
CA LEU A 19 42.10 -18.17 19.14
C LEU A 19 42.73 -17.10 20.04
N SER A 20 44.00 -16.82 19.77
CA SER A 20 44.73 -15.64 20.19
C SER A 20 44.03 -14.37 19.71
N TRP A 21 43.54 -13.54 20.63
CA TRP A 21 43.08 -12.19 20.34
C TRP A 21 44.29 -11.27 20.27
N SER A 22 44.80 -11.06 19.06
CA SER A 22 45.75 -9.98 18.80
C SER A 22 44.95 -8.70 18.60
N ASP A 23 44.91 -7.90 19.67
CA ASP A 23 44.51 -6.50 19.66
C ASP A 23 45.49 -5.72 18.79
N SER A 24 44.98 -5.08 17.74
CA SER A 24 45.73 -4.19 16.87
C SER A 24 44.80 -3.05 16.50
N GLY A 25 44.77 -2.06 17.40
CA GLY A 25 44.18 -0.76 17.13
C GLY A 25 44.82 -0.13 15.90
N HIS A 26 44.00 0.10 14.88
CA HIS A 26 44.30 1.03 13.83
C HIS A 26 43.04 1.85 13.54
N ASP A 27 43.02 3.05 14.14
CA ASP A 27 42.14 4.14 13.77
C ASP A 27 42.40 4.50 12.31
N SER A 28 41.39 4.31 11.47
CA SER A 28 41.30 4.95 10.16
C SER A 28 39.82 5.21 9.91
N ASP A 29 39.42 6.43 10.24
CA ASP A 29 38.16 7.04 9.85
C ASP A 29 38.05 7.11 8.30
N ASP A 30 36.82 7.01 7.81
CA ASP A 30 36.38 7.17 6.40
C ASP A 30 36.50 5.99 5.43
N ASP A 31 36.01 4.80 5.80
CA ASP A 31 35.56 3.80 4.81
C ASP A 31 34.03 3.72 4.77
N ALA A 32 33.45 4.32 3.74
CA ALA A 32 32.04 4.09 3.40
C ALA A 32 31.87 2.59 3.07
N PRO A 33 30.87 1.89 3.65
CA PRO A 33 30.71 0.46 3.48
C PRO A 33 30.51 0.13 1.99
N GLN A 34 31.46 -0.60 1.41
CA GLN A 34 31.39 -1.10 0.04
C GLN A 34 30.19 -2.06 -0.10
N PRO A 35 29.34 -1.92 -1.14
CA PRO A 35 28.21 -2.80 -1.37
C PRO A 35 28.69 -4.23 -1.61
N VAL A 36 28.21 -5.17 -0.81
CA VAL A 36 28.56 -6.59 -0.93
C VAL A 36 27.92 -7.14 -2.20
N ALA A 37 28.75 -7.55 -3.16
CA ALA A 37 28.28 -8.14 -4.41
C ALA A 37 27.51 -9.45 -4.15
N PRO A 38 26.41 -9.72 -4.88
CA PRO A 38 25.68 -10.97 -4.72
C PRO A 38 26.60 -12.14 -5.08
N PRO A 39 26.56 -13.23 -4.30
CA PRO A 39 27.60 -14.24 -4.39
C PRO A 39 27.29 -15.22 -5.56
N SER A 40 28.34 -15.71 -6.25
CA SER A 40 28.25 -16.53 -7.47
C SER A 40 27.58 -17.90 -7.26
N THR A 41 26.96 -18.48 -8.29
CA THR A 41 26.02 -19.62 -8.27
C THR A 41 26.46 -20.97 -7.67
N ASN A 42 27.64 -21.08 -7.06
CA ASN A 42 28.17 -22.34 -6.48
C ASN A 42 28.63 -22.20 -5.02
N LEU A 43 27.86 -21.55 -4.14
CA LEU A 43 28.24 -21.42 -2.73
C LEU A 43 27.82 -22.62 -1.88
N SER A 44 28.73 -23.03 -1.01
CA SER A 44 28.43 -23.97 0.08
C SER A 44 27.34 -23.42 1.01
N THR A 45 26.49 -24.31 1.55
CA THR A 45 25.44 -23.98 2.52
C THR A 45 25.94 -23.15 3.70
N LYS A 46 27.18 -23.37 4.16
CA LYS A 46 27.80 -22.57 5.23
C LYS A 46 28.00 -21.11 4.84
N HIS A 47 28.37 -20.84 3.59
CA HIS A 47 28.55 -19.48 3.08
C HIS A 47 27.20 -18.76 2.94
N LEU A 48 26.16 -19.46 2.48
CA LEU A 48 24.80 -18.90 2.44
C LEU A 48 24.29 -18.54 3.84
N GLN A 49 24.52 -19.41 4.84
CA GLN A 49 24.14 -19.11 6.22
C GLN A 49 24.89 -17.89 6.80
N ALA A 50 26.19 -17.76 6.51
CA ALA A 50 26.97 -16.60 6.93
C ALA A 50 26.47 -15.31 6.25
N TYR A 51 26.17 -15.38 4.95
CA TYR A 51 25.64 -14.26 4.19
C TYR A 51 24.26 -13.82 4.69
N ILE A 52 23.37 -14.76 5.00
CA ILE A 52 22.05 -14.45 5.59
C ILE A 52 22.22 -13.75 6.95
N LYS A 53 23.12 -14.23 7.81
CA LYS A 53 23.41 -13.57 9.10
C LYS A 53 23.95 -12.16 8.91
N GLN A 54 24.81 -11.95 7.92
CA GLN A 54 25.33 -10.63 7.59
C GLN A 54 24.21 -9.68 7.14
N LEU A 55 23.33 -10.12 6.22
CA LEU A 55 22.19 -9.33 5.76
C LEU A 55 21.22 -8.99 6.91
N GLN A 56 21.00 -9.91 7.85
CA GLN A 56 20.18 -9.64 9.04
C GLN A 56 20.80 -8.57 9.94
N LEU A 57 22.13 -8.59 10.12
CA LEU A 57 22.85 -7.58 10.89
C LEU A 57 22.81 -6.22 10.20
N GLU A 58 23.04 -6.16 8.89
CA GLU A 58 22.97 -4.93 8.10
C GLU A 58 21.56 -4.32 8.13
N LYS A 59 20.52 -5.16 8.00
CA LYS A 59 19.13 -4.73 8.16
C LYS A 59 18.88 -4.05 9.51
N GLY A 60 19.37 -4.65 10.60
CA GLY A 60 19.23 -4.08 11.95
C GLY A 60 19.91 -2.70 12.08
N LYS A 61 21.11 -2.55 11.53
CA LYS A 61 21.83 -1.26 11.50
C LYS A 61 21.08 -0.20 10.69
N LEU A 62 20.50 -0.57 9.55
CA LEU A 62 19.70 0.34 8.73
C LEU A 62 18.42 0.80 9.46
N GLU A 63 17.75 -0.10 10.19
CA GLU A 63 16.55 0.23 10.97
C GLU A 63 16.87 1.20 12.13
N GLU A 64 18.00 1.01 12.80
CA GLU A 64 18.48 1.93 13.84
C GLU A 64 18.80 3.32 13.27
N HIS A 65 19.54 3.38 12.16
CA HIS A 65 19.84 4.65 11.49
C HIS A 65 18.59 5.38 11.01
N ASN A 66 17.61 4.65 10.46
CA ASN A 66 16.34 5.24 10.01
C ASN A 66 15.50 5.76 11.20
N THR A 67 15.54 5.07 12.34
CA THR A 67 14.92 5.53 13.59
C THR A 67 15.55 6.83 14.07
N ALA A 68 16.89 6.94 14.04
CA ALA A 68 17.62 8.15 14.41
C ALA A 68 17.32 9.33 13.48
N LEU A 69 17.25 9.10 12.16
CA LEU A 69 16.85 10.10 11.18
C LEU A 69 15.42 10.60 11.41
N ASN A 70 14.48 9.70 11.69
CA ASN A 70 13.10 10.08 11.97
C ASN A 70 12.98 10.92 13.25
N ALA A 71 13.74 10.61 14.30
CA ALA A 71 13.79 11.43 15.51
C ALA A 71 14.35 12.84 15.23
N THR A 72 15.38 12.94 14.39
CA THR A 72 16.00 14.21 13.99
C THR A 72 15.02 15.06 13.15
N ASN A 73 14.34 14.44 12.18
CA ASN A 73 13.32 15.10 11.36
C ASN A 73 12.14 15.61 12.19
N GLY A 74 11.68 14.82 13.17
CA GLY A 74 10.64 15.24 14.11
C GLY A 74 11.05 16.49 14.91
N THR A 75 12.31 16.56 15.33
CA THR A 75 12.86 17.72 16.05
C THR A 75 12.92 18.97 15.17
N LEU A 76 13.37 18.84 13.92
CA LEU A 76 13.41 19.94 12.95
C LEU A 76 12.01 20.48 12.63
N ALA A 77 11.03 19.59 12.43
CA ALA A 77 9.64 19.98 12.20
C ALA A 77 9.07 20.78 13.39
N ALA A 78 9.35 20.33 14.62
CA ALA A 78 8.93 21.06 15.83
C ALA A 78 9.60 22.45 15.96
N GLN A 79 10.86 22.60 15.52
CA GLN A 79 11.55 23.89 15.51
C GLN A 79 10.98 24.85 14.45
N GLN A 80 10.61 24.35 13.27
CA GLN A 80 10.00 25.17 12.22
C GLN A 80 8.66 25.78 12.68
N LEU A 81 7.83 25.00 13.37
CA LEU A 81 6.55 25.49 13.92
C LEU A 81 6.73 26.62 14.95
N LYS A 82 7.83 26.63 15.70
CA LYS A 82 8.15 27.71 16.65
C LYS A 82 8.56 29.01 15.94
N ARG A 83 9.22 28.93 14.79
CA ARG A 83 9.62 30.12 14.00
C ARG A 83 8.41 30.83 13.37
N CYS A 84 7.41 30.08 12.92
CA CYS A 84 6.20 30.66 12.32
C CYS A 84 5.27 31.39 13.31
N ARG A 85 5.47 31.24 14.64
CA ARG A 85 4.65 31.93 15.66
C ARG A 85 5.23 33.26 16.16
N ARG A 86 6.43 33.67 15.72
CA ARG A 86 6.91 35.04 15.99
C ARG A 86 6.26 36.00 14.99
N SER A 87 5.10 36.51 15.38
CA SER A 87 4.39 37.58 14.66
C SER A 87 5.30 38.83 14.55
N PRO A 88 5.39 39.46 13.36
CA PRO A 88 6.14 40.69 13.17
C PRO A 88 5.31 41.87 13.69
N ASN A 89 5.25 42.02 15.01
CA ASN A 89 4.69 43.22 15.63
C ASN A 89 5.85 44.06 16.20
N GLN A 90 6.68 44.61 15.31
CA GLN A 90 7.53 45.75 15.61
C GLN A 90 7.26 46.86 14.62
N THR A 91 6.51 47.82 15.15
CA THR A 91 6.22 49.18 14.75
C THR A 91 7.36 49.84 13.95
N SER A 92 7.02 50.42 12.79
CA SER A 92 7.73 51.58 12.24
C SER A 92 6.74 52.54 11.59
N PRO A 93 6.98 53.86 11.66
CA PRO A 93 5.92 54.86 11.61
C PRO A 93 5.59 55.34 10.20
N ALA A 94 4.37 55.89 10.12
CA ALA A 94 3.63 56.26 8.93
C ALA A 94 4.26 57.40 8.10
N ALA A 95 4.18 57.27 6.78
CA ALA A 95 4.14 58.38 5.84
C ALA A 95 2.91 58.23 4.94
N ALA A 96 2.26 59.36 4.67
CA ALA A 96 0.83 59.49 4.42
C ALA A 96 0.45 59.72 2.93
N LEU A 97 -0.87 59.59 2.68
CA LEU A 97 -1.69 60.17 1.59
C LEU A 97 -1.77 59.39 0.25
N PRO A 98 -2.80 59.64 -0.61
CA PRO A 98 -4.23 59.46 -0.32
C PRO A 98 -5.03 58.79 -1.47
N ALA A 99 -6.22 58.29 -1.08
CA ALA A 99 -7.49 58.20 -1.80
C ALA A 99 -7.54 57.92 -3.32
N SER A 100 -8.28 56.86 -3.69
CA SER A 100 -9.27 57.00 -4.77
C SER A 100 -10.46 56.03 -4.58
N SER A 101 -11.63 56.59 -4.87
CA SER A 101 -12.99 56.13 -4.66
C SER A 101 -13.35 54.86 -5.46
N THR A 102 -14.39 54.11 -5.07
CA THR A 102 -15.78 54.26 -5.58
C THR A 102 -16.58 52.93 -5.50
N VAL A 103 -17.88 53.11 -5.25
CA VAL A 103 -19.06 52.24 -5.54
C VAL A 103 -19.46 51.18 -4.50
N SER A 104 -20.48 51.57 -3.73
CA SER A 104 -21.39 50.70 -2.98
C SER A 104 -22.58 50.32 -3.85
N LEU A 105 -23.08 49.09 -3.72
CA LEU A 105 -24.46 48.73 -4.06
C LEU A 105 -25.09 47.93 -2.91
N HIS A 106 -26.28 48.41 -2.54
CA HIS A 106 -27.23 47.85 -1.58
C HIS A 106 -27.68 46.43 -1.93
N SER A 107 -27.97 45.64 -0.90
CA SER A 107 -29.25 44.90 -0.86
C SER A 107 -29.57 44.43 0.56
N SER A 108 -30.73 44.86 1.04
CA SER A 108 -31.29 44.59 2.36
C SER A 108 -32.34 43.48 2.27
N ALA A 109 -32.42 42.60 3.28
CA ALA A 109 -33.62 41.81 3.59
C ALA A 109 -33.64 41.39 5.08
N PRO A 110 -34.82 41.16 5.69
CA PRO A 110 -35.12 41.49 7.08
C PRO A 110 -35.04 40.32 8.08
N PRO A 111 -35.13 40.60 9.40
CA PRO A 111 -35.07 39.59 10.47
C PRO A 111 -36.47 39.06 10.84
N SER A 112 -36.52 37.86 11.40
CA SER A 112 -37.70 37.35 12.11
C SER A 112 -37.28 36.48 13.29
N SER A 113 -37.61 36.96 14.48
CA SER A 113 -37.49 36.31 15.78
C SER A 113 -38.79 35.57 16.12
N THR A 114 -38.69 34.36 16.69
CA THR A 114 -39.76 33.80 17.51
C THR A 114 -39.18 33.12 18.75
N THR A 115 -39.87 33.38 19.86
CA THR A 115 -39.54 33.15 21.26
C THR A 115 -40.01 31.79 21.80
N SER A 116 -39.40 31.38 22.93
CA SER A 116 -40.05 30.75 24.11
C SER A 116 -40.51 29.28 24.04
N SER A 117 -39.94 28.41 24.89
CA SER A 117 -40.52 28.07 26.21
C SER A 117 -39.77 26.91 26.90
N CYS A 118 -39.59 27.06 28.21
CA CYS A 118 -38.98 26.12 29.15
C CYS A 118 -39.94 24.99 29.56
N SER A 119 -39.41 23.82 29.93
CA SER A 119 -39.92 23.00 31.05
C SER A 119 -38.91 21.94 31.49
N SER A 120 -38.48 22.08 32.75
CA SER A 120 -37.87 21.08 33.66
C SER A 120 -38.97 20.06 34.08
N ALA A 121 -38.79 18.81 34.55
CA ALA A 121 -37.74 18.14 35.34
C ALA A 121 -37.97 16.57 35.35
N PRO A 122 -37.09 15.74 35.97
CA PRO A 122 -37.00 14.25 35.90
C PRO A 122 -37.65 13.56 37.15
N PRO A 123 -37.44 12.26 37.56
CA PRO A 123 -36.49 11.21 37.11
C PRO A 123 -37.02 9.75 37.07
N SER A 124 -36.08 8.80 36.90
CA SER A 124 -36.12 7.40 37.40
C SER A 124 -36.63 6.31 36.46
N SER A 125 -35.68 5.65 35.79
CA SER A 125 -35.43 4.20 35.96
C SER A 125 -34.30 3.74 35.03
N ALA A 126 -33.09 3.55 35.58
CA ALA A 126 -32.13 2.59 35.03
C ALA A 126 -32.62 1.19 35.44
N PRO A 127 -32.45 0.14 34.61
CA PRO A 127 -31.16 -0.55 34.64
C PRO A 127 -30.69 -1.13 33.29
N LEU A 128 -29.40 -1.52 33.29
CA LEU A 128 -28.71 -2.45 32.38
C LEU A 128 -28.22 -1.89 31.04
N THR A 129 -27.11 -1.16 31.14
CA THR A 129 -25.87 -1.25 30.36
C THR A 129 -25.84 -2.24 29.17
N THR A 130 -26.60 -1.97 28.11
CA THR A 130 -26.30 -2.42 26.73
C THR A 130 -25.21 -1.51 26.13
N ALA A 131 -24.11 -1.31 26.84
CA ALA A 131 -22.97 -0.52 26.37
C ALA A 131 -21.94 -1.38 25.61
N SER A 132 -22.26 -2.65 25.33
CA SER A 132 -21.32 -3.63 24.75
C SER A 132 -21.58 -3.99 23.29
N ILE A 133 -22.62 -3.44 22.63
CA ILE A 133 -22.95 -3.76 21.22
C ILE A 133 -23.34 -2.47 20.46
N ILE A 134 -22.62 -1.39 20.74
CA ILE A 134 -22.46 -0.28 19.79
C ILE A 134 -20.96 -0.16 19.61
N MET A 135 -20.32 -1.22 19.09
CA MET A 135 -19.24 -0.95 18.14
C MET A 135 -19.95 -0.15 17.06
N SER A 136 -19.84 1.18 17.16
CA SER A 136 -20.66 2.10 16.39
C SER A 136 -20.65 1.68 14.93
N GLU A 137 -21.77 1.78 14.23
CA GLU A 137 -21.89 1.49 12.80
C GLU A 137 -20.69 2.05 12.00
N THR A 138 -20.17 3.20 12.45
CA THR A 138 -18.95 3.85 11.96
C THR A 138 -17.62 3.08 12.13
N ILE A 139 -17.46 2.20 13.11
CA ILE A 139 -16.30 1.32 13.30
C ILE A 139 -16.34 0.18 12.27
N ILE A 140 -17.50 -0.44 12.09
CA ILE A 140 -17.71 -1.50 11.09
C ILE A 140 -17.48 -0.93 9.69
N ASP A 141 -18.01 0.26 9.39
CA ASP A 141 -17.80 0.92 8.10
C ASP A 141 -16.32 1.20 7.83
N LYS A 142 -15.57 1.68 8.83
CA LYS A 142 -14.12 1.89 8.72
C LYS A 142 -13.36 0.59 8.50
N LEU A 143 -13.79 -0.51 9.16
CA LEU A 143 -13.21 -1.82 8.97
C LEU A 143 -13.44 -2.33 7.54
N ILE A 144 -14.67 -2.26 7.04
CA ILE A 144 -15.03 -2.63 5.65
C ILE A 144 -14.21 -1.81 4.65
N LEU A 145 -14.13 -0.50 4.84
CA LEU A 145 -13.30 0.39 4.00
C LEU A 145 -11.82 0.00 4.03
N GLY A 146 -11.29 -0.35 5.20
CA GLY A 146 -9.91 -0.79 5.37
C GLY A 146 -9.62 -2.12 4.66
N LEU A 147 -10.50 -3.10 4.83
CA LEU A 147 -10.42 -4.40 4.16
C LEU A 147 -10.50 -4.24 2.63
N ALA A 148 -11.41 -3.40 2.15
CA ALA A 148 -11.55 -3.13 0.72
C ALA A 148 -10.30 -2.50 0.11
N LYS A 149 -9.69 -1.52 0.80
CA LYS A 149 -8.42 -0.92 0.38
C LYS A 149 -7.31 -1.96 0.32
N LYS A 150 -7.21 -2.82 1.33
CA LYS A 150 -6.23 -3.90 1.38
C LYS A 150 -6.44 -4.87 0.21
N TYR A 151 -7.67 -5.34 0.02
CA TYR A 151 -8.05 -6.23 -1.08
C TYR A 151 -7.69 -5.64 -2.45
N ALA A 152 -7.98 -4.36 -2.68
CA ALA A 152 -7.63 -3.68 -3.92
C ALA A 152 -6.13 -3.64 -4.22
N LEU A 153 -5.29 -3.55 -3.19
CA LEU A 153 -3.85 -3.47 -3.35
C LEU A 153 -3.17 -4.84 -3.39
N THR A 154 -3.76 -5.87 -2.78
CA THR A 154 -3.12 -7.20 -2.66
C THR A 154 -3.68 -8.25 -3.60
N MET A 155 -4.97 -8.19 -3.95
CA MET A 155 -5.65 -9.28 -4.65
C MET A 155 -6.15 -8.84 -6.03
N GLU A 156 -7.09 -7.90 -6.07
CA GLU A 156 -7.76 -7.49 -7.31
C GLU A 156 -7.99 -5.97 -7.29
N MET A 157 -7.34 -5.25 -8.21
CA MET A 157 -7.35 -3.79 -8.22
C MET A 157 -8.68 -3.18 -8.65
N PHE A 158 -9.49 -3.91 -9.43
CA PHE A 158 -10.79 -3.42 -9.89
C PHE A 158 -11.93 -4.04 -9.13
N LEU A 159 -12.96 -3.24 -8.89
CA LEU A 159 -14.15 -3.69 -8.22
C LEU A 159 -14.78 -4.90 -8.96
N PRO A 160 -14.91 -6.07 -8.29
CA PRO A 160 -15.65 -7.18 -8.85
C PRO A 160 -17.11 -6.82 -9.11
N ASP A 161 -17.73 -7.48 -10.08
CA ASP A 161 -19.16 -7.27 -10.35
C ASP A 161 -19.97 -7.56 -9.07
N LYS A 162 -21.00 -6.75 -8.81
CA LYS A 162 -21.83 -6.87 -7.59
C LYS A 162 -22.37 -8.27 -7.33
N VAL A 163 -22.60 -9.05 -8.39
CA VAL A 163 -23.05 -10.45 -8.32
C VAL A 163 -22.06 -11.33 -7.54
N ILE A 164 -20.76 -11.03 -7.56
CA ILE A 164 -19.73 -11.76 -6.80
C ILE A 164 -19.99 -11.67 -5.29
N PHE A 165 -20.31 -10.49 -4.78
CA PHE A 165 -20.63 -10.26 -3.37
C PHE A 165 -21.94 -10.93 -2.92
N GLN A 166 -22.81 -11.27 -3.88
CA GLN A 166 -24.06 -11.96 -3.64
C GLN A 166 -23.95 -13.48 -3.81
N THR A 167 -22.81 -13.98 -4.30
CA THR A 167 -22.59 -15.40 -4.54
C THR A 167 -22.14 -16.09 -3.24
N ASP A 168 -22.67 -17.29 -2.98
CA ASP A 168 -22.21 -18.13 -1.88
C ASP A 168 -20.75 -18.58 -2.08
N CYS A 169 -20.00 -18.73 -1.00
CA CYS A 169 -18.67 -19.32 -1.07
C CYS A 169 -18.78 -20.77 -1.59
N PRO A 170 -17.99 -21.17 -2.61
CA PRO A 170 -18.03 -22.54 -3.13
C PRO A 170 -17.69 -23.58 -2.05
N ASP A 171 -18.39 -24.72 -2.09
CA ASP A 171 -18.06 -25.91 -1.29
C ASP A 171 -18.01 -27.14 -2.22
N PRO A 172 -16.83 -27.78 -2.39
CA PRO A 172 -15.55 -27.47 -1.77
C PRO A 172 -14.94 -26.15 -2.28
N LEU A 173 -14.05 -25.56 -1.47
CA LEU A 173 -13.30 -24.36 -1.84
C LEU A 173 -12.47 -24.62 -3.11
N VAL A 174 -12.40 -23.61 -3.98
CA VAL A 174 -11.56 -23.66 -5.18
C VAL A 174 -10.10 -23.44 -4.78
N ASP A 175 -9.20 -24.27 -5.28
CA ASP A 175 -7.75 -24.04 -5.13
C ASP A 175 -7.31 -22.85 -6.00
N ILE A 176 -7.18 -21.69 -5.36
CA ILE A 176 -6.74 -20.44 -6.00
C ILE A 176 -5.24 -20.44 -6.36
N THR A 177 -4.45 -21.36 -5.82
CA THR A 177 -3.01 -21.48 -6.14
C THR A 177 -2.77 -22.25 -7.43
N SER A 178 -3.76 -23.06 -7.83
CA SER A 178 -3.74 -23.90 -9.01
C SER A 178 -4.10 -23.09 -10.26
N PRO A 179 -3.24 -22.96 -11.30
CA PRO A 179 -3.53 -22.19 -12.50
C PRO A 179 -4.76 -22.70 -13.29
N GLN A 180 -5.21 -23.91 -13.00
CA GLN A 180 -6.40 -24.56 -13.55
C GLN A 180 -7.66 -23.73 -13.33
N HIS A 181 -7.71 -22.84 -12.32
CA HIS A 181 -8.89 -22.01 -12.10
C HIS A 181 -9.13 -21.00 -13.25
N TYR A 182 -8.11 -20.63 -14.02
CA TYR A 182 -8.28 -19.79 -15.22
C TYR A 182 -8.76 -20.56 -16.46
N ALA A 183 -8.83 -21.89 -16.42
CA ALA A 183 -9.18 -22.70 -17.59
C ALA A 183 -10.63 -22.49 -18.07
N LYS A 184 -11.54 -22.13 -17.15
CA LYS A 184 -12.96 -21.90 -17.45
C LYS A 184 -13.44 -20.66 -16.72
N LYS A 185 -14.22 -19.82 -17.40
CA LYS A 185 -14.83 -18.62 -16.80
C LYS A 185 -15.64 -18.90 -15.53
N LEU A 186 -16.29 -20.07 -15.46
CA LEU A 186 -17.05 -20.47 -14.29
C LEU A 186 -16.13 -20.73 -13.09
N THR A 187 -15.01 -21.44 -13.31
CA THR A 187 -14.02 -21.74 -12.28
C THR A 187 -13.27 -20.48 -11.85
N GLU A 188 -12.96 -19.58 -12.79
CA GLU A 188 -12.37 -18.27 -12.50
C GLU A 188 -13.30 -17.44 -11.59
N LYS A 189 -14.60 -17.42 -11.89
CA LYS A 189 -15.59 -16.75 -11.05
C LYS A 189 -15.66 -17.36 -9.65
N ALA A 190 -15.63 -18.70 -9.54
CA ALA A 190 -15.66 -19.38 -8.25
C ALA A 190 -14.38 -19.17 -7.44
N ALA A 191 -13.21 -19.12 -8.09
CA ALA A 191 -11.94 -18.75 -7.47
C ALA A 191 -11.99 -17.32 -6.91
N LEU A 192 -12.51 -16.36 -7.67
CA LEU A 192 -12.66 -14.98 -7.22
C LEU A 192 -13.58 -14.86 -5.99
N VAL A 193 -14.69 -15.62 -5.95
CA VAL A 193 -15.56 -15.66 -4.77
C VAL A 193 -14.80 -16.26 -3.58
N THR A 194 -14.07 -17.35 -3.79
CA THR A 194 -13.25 -18.01 -2.75
C THR A 194 -12.22 -17.04 -2.16
N GLU A 195 -11.51 -16.32 -3.02
CA GLU A 195 -10.50 -15.32 -2.67
C GLU A 195 -11.10 -14.13 -1.89
N LEU A 196 -12.26 -13.63 -2.33
CA LEU A 196 -12.96 -12.55 -1.65
C LEU A 196 -13.39 -12.95 -0.24
N TYR A 197 -13.99 -14.12 -0.06
CA TYR A 197 -14.39 -14.64 1.26
C TYR A 197 -13.18 -14.92 2.16
N ALA A 198 -12.06 -15.38 1.60
CA ALA A 198 -10.82 -15.57 2.35
C ALA A 198 -10.17 -14.25 2.81
N SER A 199 -10.44 -13.16 2.10
CA SER A 199 -9.86 -11.83 2.38
C SER A 199 -10.68 -10.99 3.38
N ILE A 200 -11.92 -11.40 3.66
CA ILE A 200 -12.84 -10.71 4.54
C ILE A 200 -13.04 -11.56 5.80
N ASP A 201 -13.02 -10.92 6.97
CA ASP A 201 -13.24 -11.61 8.24
C ASP A 201 -14.60 -12.32 8.25
N GLN A 202 -14.63 -13.54 8.80
CA GLN A 202 -15.79 -14.43 8.77
C GLN A 202 -17.04 -13.80 9.40
N GLU A 203 -16.85 -12.95 10.41
CA GLU A 203 -17.92 -12.20 11.09
C GLU A 203 -18.68 -11.24 10.15
N LEU A 204 -18.03 -10.80 9.07
CA LEU A 204 -18.60 -9.88 8.07
C LEU A 204 -19.23 -10.61 6.88
N HIS A 205 -19.03 -11.93 6.72
CA HIS A 205 -19.61 -12.70 5.62
C HIS A 205 -21.13 -12.56 5.49
N PRO A 206 -21.93 -12.55 6.59
CA PRO A 206 -23.38 -12.32 6.48
C PRO A 206 -23.73 -10.94 5.90
N GLN A 207 -22.87 -9.94 6.10
CA GLN A 207 -23.10 -8.58 5.62
C GLN A 207 -22.71 -8.38 4.15
N MET A 208 -21.84 -9.24 3.59
CA MET A 208 -21.32 -9.10 2.22
C MET A 208 -22.43 -8.98 1.16
N ARG A 209 -23.57 -9.63 1.38
CA ARG A 209 -24.71 -9.62 0.45
C ARG A 209 -25.52 -8.32 0.47
N THR A 210 -25.30 -7.48 1.48
CA THR A 210 -26.04 -6.23 1.64
C THR A 210 -25.52 -5.16 0.69
N ASN A 211 -26.41 -4.27 0.25
CA ASN A 211 -26.03 -3.13 -0.58
C ASN A 211 -25.08 -2.17 0.17
N SER A 212 -25.26 -2.03 1.49
CA SER A 212 -24.42 -1.16 2.32
C SER A 212 -22.97 -1.61 2.30
N PHE A 213 -22.74 -2.90 2.56
CA PHE A 213 -21.40 -3.50 2.48
C PHE A 213 -20.77 -3.28 1.11
N PHE A 214 -21.48 -3.61 0.03
CA PHE A 214 -20.97 -3.43 -1.33
C PHE A 214 -20.57 -1.99 -1.62
N ASN A 215 -21.40 -1.01 -1.25
CA ASN A 215 -21.12 0.41 -1.51
C ASN A 215 -19.89 0.90 -0.72
N LEU A 216 -19.75 0.50 0.55
CA LEU A 216 -18.59 0.82 1.37
C LEU A 216 -17.33 0.15 0.83
N PHE A 217 -17.42 -1.13 0.47
CA PHE A 217 -16.31 -1.87 -0.10
C PHE A 217 -15.87 -1.26 -1.45
N ALA A 218 -16.82 -0.96 -2.33
CA ALA A 218 -16.57 -0.26 -3.60
C ALA A 218 -15.85 1.08 -3.38
N THR A 219 -16.32 1.87 -2.41
CA THR A 219 -15.68 3.14 -2.05
C THR A 219 -14.23 2.94 -1.59
N GLY A 220 -13.98 1.94 -0.74
CA GLY A 220 -12.64 1.62 -0.26
C GLY A 220 -11.70 1.20 -1.39
N MET A 221 -12.15 0.32 -2.29
CA MET A 221 -11.37 -0.10 -3.45
C MET A 221 -11.03 1.08 -4.36
N GLN A 222 -12.01 1.92 -4.70
CA GLN A 222 -11.81 3.11 -5.55
C GLN A 222 -10.81 4.11 -4.93
N GLN A 223 -10.87 4.32 -3.61
CA GLN A 223 -9.90 5.17 -2.91
C GLN A 223 -8.48 4.62 -2.99
N ALA A 224 -8.29 3.31 -2.78
CA ALA A 224 -6.99 2.66 -2.90
C ALA A 224 -6.46 2.74 -4.34
N GLN A 225 -7.30 2.40 -5.30
CA GLN A 225 -6.98 2.46 -6.73
C GLN A 225 -6.56 3.87 -7.17
N SER A 226 -7.35 4.89 -6.80
CA SER A 226 -7.03 6.29 -7.13
C SER A 226 -5.71 6.74 -6.50
N SER A 227 -5.46 6.36 -5.24
CA SER A 227 -4.21 6.68 -4.55
C SER A 227 -3.02 5.99 -5.21
N PHE A 228 -3.17 4.72 -5.59
CA PHE A 228 -2.14 3.95 -6.30
C PHE A 228 -1.83 4.56 -7.67
N PHE A 229 -2.84 4.84 -8.50
CA PHE A 229 -2.62 5.45 -9.81
C PHE A 229 -2.00 6.84 -9.72
N ASN A 230 -2.45 7.69 -8.79
CA ASN A 230 -1.81 8.99 -8.58
C ASN A 230 -0.34 8.83 -8.21
N GLY A 231 -0.04 7.90 -7.30
CA GLY A 231 1.33 7.56 -6.93
C GLY A 231 2.14 7.05 -8.12
N LEU A 232 1.57 6.20 -8.97
CA LEU A 232 2.23 5.68 -10.16
C LEU A 232 2.52 6.81 -11.16
N CYS A 233 1.53 7.67 -11.46
CA CYS A 233 1.71 8.83 -12.33
C CYS A 233 2.85 9.75 -11.87
N THR A 234 3.03 9.93 -10.55
CA THR A 234 4.11 10.79 -10.03
C THR A 234 5.52 10.25 -10.30
N VAL A 235 5.68 8.94 -10.46
CA VAL A 235 6.98 8.29 -10.70
C VAL A 235 7.18 7.84 -12.15
N SER A 236 6.10 7.77 -12.94
CA SER A 236 6.14 7.26 -14.32
C SER A 236 7.12 8.02 -15.21
N GLY A 237 7.24 9.34 -15.06
CA GLY A 237 8.22 10.13 -15.84
C GLY A 237 9.64 9.59 -15.68
N SER A 238 10.03 9.26 -14.45
CA SER A 238 11.33 8.65 -14.17
C SER A 238 11.44 7.21 -14.68
N ILE A 239 10.38 6.40 -14.54
CA ILE A 239 10.37 5.00 -14.98
C ILE A 239 10.55 4.90 -16.50
N PHE A 240 9.85 5.74 -17.26
CA PHE A 240 9.85 5.70 -18.73
C PHE A 240 10.85 6.66 -19.37
N ASN A 241 11.66 7.37 -18.58
CA ASN A 241 12.59 8.41 -19.05
C ASN A 241 11.88 9.47 -19.94
N MET A 242 10.75 9.97 -19.44
CA MET A 242 9.85 10.90 -20.11
C MET A 242 9.50 12.09 -19.20
N SER A 243 8.94 13.16 -19.78
CA SER A 243 8.44 14.28 -18.97
C SER A 243 7.31 13.82 -18.03
N PRO A 244 7.36 14.13 -16.71
CA PRO A 244 6.27 13.85 -15.78
C PRO A 244 4.93 14.45 -16.20
N GLU A 245 4.94 15.54 -16.97
CA GLU A 245 3.75 16.21 -17.49
C GLU A 245 2.87 15.28 -18.33
N TYR A 246 3.49 14.30 -19.03
CA TYR A 246 2.78 13.35 -19.87
C TYR A 246 1.89 12.37 -19.07
N PHE A 247 2.14 12.24 -17.76
CA PHE A 247 1.43 11.31 -16.88
C PHE A 247 0.37 11.96 -16.02
N VAL A 248 0.15 13.28 -16.15
CA VAL A 248 -0.96 13.98 -15.49
C VAL A 248 -2.30 13.43 -16.01
N ALA A 249 -3.30 13.33 -15.14
CA ALA A 249 -4.56 12.62 -15.41
C ALA A 249 -5.32 13.07 -16.68
N ARG A 250 -5.11 14.31 -17.14
CA ARG A 250 -5.80 14.91 -18.31
C ARG A 250 -4.87 15.18 -19.49
N TYR A 251 -3.66 14.63 -19.48
CA TYR A 251 -2.73 14.81 -20.57
C TYR A 251 -3.17 13.99 -21.79
N ASP A 252 -3.11 14.58 -22.99
CA ASP A 252 -3.37 13.86 -24.23
C ASP A 252 -2.16 12.97 -24.60
N ARG A 253 -2.11 11.78 -23.99
CA ARG A 253 -1.04 10.80 -24.20
C ARG A 253 -1.00 10.25 -25.61
N ALA A 254 -2.13 10.30 -26.34
CA ALA A 254 -2.18 9.83 -27.73
C ALA A 254 -1.40 10.75 -28.67
N SER A 255 -1.15 12.00 -28.28
CA SER A 255 -0.30 12.93 -29.04
C SER A 255 1.20 12.62 -28.95
N ILE A 256 1.63 11.74 -28.04
CA ILE A 256 3.05 11.42 -27.81
C ILE A 256 3.40 10.11 -28.50
N GLN A 257 4.09 10.21 -29.64
CA GLN A 257 4.46 9.05 -30.46
C GLN A 257 5.19 7.97 -29.65
N GLN A 258 6.09 8.38 -28.75
CA GLN A 258 6.83 7.45 -27.90
C GLN A 258 5.91 6.65 -26.96
N ILE A 259 4.84 7.27 -26.43
CA ILE A 259 3.86 6.57 -25.59
C ILE A 259 3.03 5.63 -26.46
N THR A 260 2.56 6.08 -27.64
CA THR A 260 1.77 5.25 -28.56
C THR A 260 2.54 4.02 -29.03
N ASP A 261 3.85 4.16 -29.27
CA ASP A 261 4.73 3.05 -29.65
C ASP A 261 4.89 2.04 -28.50
N MET A 262 5.07 2.52 -27.25
CA MET A 262 5.21 1.64 -26.08
C MET A 262 3.95 0.82 -25.80
N ILE A 263 2.76 1.41 -25.95
CA ILE A 263 1.48 0.71 -25.75
C ILE A 263 1.05 -0.12 -26.97
N GLY A 264 1.76 0.01 -28.09
CA GLY A 264 1.40 -0.62 -29.37
C GLY A 264 0.08 -0.09 -29.94
N TRP A 265 -0.24 1.20 -29.73
CA TRP A 265 -1.46 1.79 -30.25
C TRP A 265 -1.29 2.19 -31.71
N GLU A 266 -2.09 1.59 -32.58
CA GLU A 266 -2.16 1.96 -33.99
C GLU A 266 -3.51 2.64 -34.28
N ALA A 267 -3.45 3.89 -34.76
CA ALA A 267 -4.63 4.63 -35.17
C ALA A 267 -5.41 3.85 -36.25
N GLY A 268 -6.70 3.61 -36.02
CA GLY A 268 -7.60 2.98 -36.99
C GLY A 268 -7.62 1.44 -37.03
N LYS A 269 -6.70 0.72 -36.36
CA LYS A 269 -6.70 -0.76 -36.31
C LYS A 269 -7.53 -1.37 -35.17
N GLY A 270 -8.30 -0.54 -34.48
CA GLY A 270 -9.05 -0.96 -33.29
C GLY A 270 -8.15 -1.13 -32.06
N LYS A 271 -8.78 -1.20 -30.88
CA LYS A 271 -8.15 -1.24 -29.55
C LYS A 271 -7.46 -2.58 -29.25
N THR A 272 -6.50 -3.01 -30.07
CA THR A 272 -5.63 -4.16 -29.73
C THR A 272 -4.46 -3.66 -28.92
N PHE A 273 -4.76 -3.25 -27.69
CA PHE A 273 -3.71 -2.84 -26.76
C PHE A 273 -2.95 -4.08 -26.29
N ASP A 274 -1.62 -3.98 -26.23
CA ASP A 274 -0.84 -4.91 -25.43
C ASP A 274 -1.04 -4.53 -23.95
N VAL A 275 -2.17 -5.00 -23.41
CA VAL A 275 -2.70 -4.87 -22.05
C VAL A 275 -1.59 -5.09 -21.00
N PHE A 276 -0.56 -5.87 -21.34
CA PHE A 276 0.55 -6.19 -20.47
C PHE A 276 1.58 -5.08 -20.23
N LYS A 277 1.59 -3.97 -21.00
CA LYS A 277 2.77 -3.09 -21.04
C LYS A 277 2.78 -1.85 -20.14
N ALA A 278 1.65 -1.28 -19.75
CA ALA A 278 1.51 -0.39 -18.57
C ALA A 278 0.16 0.37 -18.56
N PRO A 279 -0.71 0.12 -17.58
CA PRO A 279 -2.00 0.81 -17.39
C PRO A 279 -1.91 2.34 -17.39
N VAL A 280 -0.84 2.90 -16.84
CA VAL A 280 -0.64 4.35 -16.69
C VAL A 280 -0.45 5.09 -18.01
N LEU A 281 -0.16 4.36 -19.09
CA LEU A 281 0.07 4.92 -20.41
C LEU A 281 -1.22 5.11 -21.22
N TYR A 282 -2.34 4.51 -20.80
CA TYR A 282 -3.56 4.59 -21.58
C TYR A 282 -4.24 5.95 -21.46
N PRO A 283 -4.79 6.48 -22.56
CA PRO A 283 -5.66 7.66 -22.51
C PRO A 283 -6.92 7.31 -21.70
N ASP A 284 -7.28 8.21 -20.78
CA ASP A 284 -8.47 8.15 -19.90
C ASP A 284 -8.53 6.97 -18.91
N ASN A 285 -7.52 6.11 -18.86
CA ASN A 285 -7.52 4.82 -18.14
C ASN A 285 -8.60 3.82 -18.63
N ILE A 286 -9.32 4.11 -19.74
CA ILE A 286 -10.47 3.32 -20.23
C ILE A 286 -10.01 2.24 -21.23
N VAL A 287 -9.36 1.19 -20.76
CA VAL A 287 -9.06 -0.01 -21.58
C VAL A 287 -9.34 -1.26 -20.79
N ASN A 288 -10.41 -1.99 -21.17
CA ASN A 288 -10.78 -3.36 -20.72
C ASN A 288 -10.01 -3.85 -19.48
N GLU A 289 -10.15 -3.07 -18.41
CA GLU A 289 -9.19 -2.94 -17.31
C GLU A 289 -9.04 -4.26 -16.53
N LYS A 290 -10.13 -5.04 -16.54
CA LYS A 290 -10.32 -6.32 -15.86
C LYS A 290 -9.25 -7.38 -16.16
N LYS A 291 -8.45 -7.26 -17.24
CA LYS A 291 -7.48 -8.31 -17.62
C LYS A 291 -6.03 -8.05 -17.17
N ILE A 292 -5.62 -6.80 -16.94
CA ILE A 292 -4.20 -6.50 -16.61
C ILE A 292 -3.87 -6.98 -15.21
N PHE A 293 -4.73 -6.65 -14.25
CA PHE A 293 -4.42 -6.81 -12.83
C PHE A 293 -4.86 -8.16 -12.26
N ARG A 294 -5.59 -8.97 -13.03
CA ARG A 294 -5.84 -10.39 -12.69
C ARG A 294 -4.63 -11.28 -12.89
N ASN A 295 -3.59 -10.78 -13.56
CA ASN A 295 -2.36 -11.52 -13.74
C ASN A 295 -1.39 -11.17 -12.61
N TRP A 296 -1.36 -12.03 -11.58
CA TRP A 296 -0.49 -11.91 -10.41
C TRP A 296 0.99 -11.71 -10.77
N LEU A 297 1.42 -12.22 -11.93
CA LEU A 297 2.81 -12.14 -12.41
C LEU A 297 3.27 -10.70 -12.69
N ILE A 298 2.33 -9.80 -13.03
CA ILE A 298 2.61 -8.37 -13.27
C ILE A 298 2.70 -7.64 -11.93
N ILE A 299 1.75 -7.95 -11.02
CA ILE A 299 1.71 -7.40 -9.67
C ILE A 299 2.99 -7.73 -8.91
N THR A 300 3.52 -8.95 -9.00
CA THR A 300 4.73 -9.33 -8.26
C THR A 300 6.01 -8.73 -8.81
N LYS A 301 6.11 -8.52 -10.13
CA LYS A 301 7.33 -7.95 -10.72
C LYS A 301 7.45 -6.43 -10.51
N ASP A 302 6.32 -5.71 -10.57
CA ASP A 302 6.30 -4.24 -10.44
C ASP A 302 6.06 -3.76 -8.99
N ASN A 303 5.26 -4.46 -8.17
CA ASN A 303 5.04 -4.02 -6.78
C ASN A 303 6.25 -4.22 -5.89
N TYR A 304 7.14 -5.17 -6.15
CA TYR A 304 8.37 -5.29 -5.36
C TYR A 304 9.22 -4.01 -5.48
N SER A 305 9.36 -3.46 -6.67
CA SER A 305 10.10 -2.21 -6.91
C SER A 305 9.35 -1.00 -6.32
N TYR A 306 8.03 -0.90 -6.52
CA TYR A 306 7.23 0.24 -6.08
C TYR A 306 7.00 0.30 -4.56
N LEU A 307 6.65 -0.83 -3.92
CA LEU A 307 6.42 -0.89 -2.47
C LEU A 307 7.73 -0.77 -1.67
N SER A 308 8.85 -1.27 -2.21
CA SER A 308 10.18 -1.05 -1.63
C SER A 308 10.59 0.42 -1.67
N LEU A 309 10.27 1.16 -2.75
CA LEU A 309 10.57 2.59 -2.88
C LEU A 309 9.79 3.48 -1.88
N LYS A 310 8.61 3.04 -1.41
CA LYS A 310 7.75 3.81 -0.50
C LYS A 310 7.92 3.44 0.98
N GLY A 311 8.80 2.49 1.32
CA GLY A 311 9.10 2.15 2.72
C GLY A 311 7.93 1.48 3.46
N TYR A 312 7.02 0.79 2.76
CA TYR A 312 5.97 -0.02 3.38
C TYR A 312 6.59 -1.29 4.02
N GLN A 313 7.26 -1.15 5.16
CA GLN A 313 7.70 -2.29 5.96
C GLN A 313 6.47 -2.95 6.62
N GLY A 314 6.16 -4.19 6.23
CA GLY A 314 5.02 -4.96 6.75
C GLY A 314 4.27 -5.77 5.68
N PHE A 315 4.55 -5.54 4.39
CA PHE A 315 4.02 -6.36 3.30
C PHE A 315 4.88 -7.63 3.12
N SER A 316 4.50 -8.71 3.79
CA SER A 316 4.98 -10.06 3.42
C SER A 316 4.12 -10.56 2.27
N VAL A 317 4.54 -10.33 1.03
CA VAL A 317 4.03 -11.10 -0.11
C VAL A 317 4.42 -12.55 0.16
N ARG A 318 3.48 -13.50 0.11
CA ARG A 318 3.77 -14.94 0.29
C ARG A 318 4.85 -15.35 -0.73
N GLN A 319 6.09 -15.50 -0.27
CA GLN A 319 7.25 -15.83 -1.11
C GLN A 319 7.36 -17.32 -1.40
N ASP A 320 6.46 -18.16 -0.88
CA ASP A 320 6.55 -19.63 -0.95
C ASP A 320 6.23 -20.22 -2.34
N VAL A 321 6.21 -19.41 -3.40
CA VAL A 321 5.89 -19.86 -4.77
C VAL A 321 6.83 -19.21 -5.78
N ILE A 322 8.06 -19.73 -5.83
CA ILE A 322 8.93 -19.74 -7.02
C ILE A 322 9.32 -21.19 -7.28
#